data_AF-A0A0R0DBI9-F1
#
_entry.id   AF-A0A0R0DBI9-F1
#
_cell.length_a   1.000
_cell.length_b   1.000
_cell.length_c   1.000
_cell.angle_alpha   90.00
_cell.angle_beta   90.00
_cell.angle_gamma   90.00
#
_symmetry.space_group_name_H-M   'P 1'
#
loop_
_entity.id
_entity.type
_entity.pdbx_description
1 polymer ?
#
loop_
_entity_poly.entity_id
_entity_poly.type
_entity_poly.pdbx_seq_one_letter_code
_entity_poly.pdbx_strand_id
1 'polypeptide(L)'
;MSRETVAELSWRADSALALQAQLGLESLPATQAALLDKKPRERWLMAAWLAVNAGQLAYPLRVHSSERPDFLLSAPGLAIGVECMEVVPEELKRLQTQLREINSGWVRPVLAPGEHDWDWSNPMLQRLLAPRGGRPGYDSEDPEGLWLAVMRWAVAKKREVIAREGFNRQPRNVLLLHDNWPLPALPCAPLDQGGAARHWQQRVALLHQQLLAQDAFADWQQVAIVHPQVVWSLQADGARAVERA
;
A
#
# COMPACT_ATOMS: atom_id res chain seq x y z
N MET A 1 25.99 -10.96 -21.13
CA MET A 1 26.52 -10.02 -20.12
C MET A 1 25.39 -9.70 -19.16
N SER A 2 25.38 -10.33 -17.99
CA SER A 2 24.42 -10.04 -16.92
C SER A 2 24.77 -8.68 -16.33
N ARG A 3 23.84 -7.71 -16.41
CA ARG A 3 23.89 -6.55 -15.52
C ARG A 3 23.67 -7.09 -14.12
N GLU A 4 24.72 -7.20 -13.32
CA GLU A 4 24.55 -7.37 -11.87
C GLU A 4 23.79 -6.14 -11.38
N THR A 5 22.52 -6.34 -11.03
CA THR A 5 21.70 -5.32 -10.41
C THR A 5 22.31 -5.03 -9.03
N VAL A 6 23.02 -3.90 -8.91
CA VAL A 6 23.64 -3.48 -7.65
C VAL A 6 22.54 -3.11 -6.67
N ALA A 7 22.31 -3.97 -5.68
CA ALA A 7 21.37 -3.69 -4.60
C ALA A 7 21.94 -2.61 -3.66
N GLU A 8 21.18 -1.55 -3.39
CA GLU A 8 21.61 -0.44 -2.55
C GLU A 8 21.13 -0.65 -1.12
N LEU A 9 22.04 -0.58 -0.13
CA LEU A 9 21.69 -0.75 1.27
C LEU A 9 20.82 0.44 1.74
N SER A 10 19.57 0.15 2.11
CA SER A 10 18.59 1.15 2.54
C SER A 10 18.55 1.31 4.06
N TRP A 11 18.67 0.21 4.83
CA TRP A 11 18.73 0.23 6.30
C TRP A 11 19.59 -0.91 6.85
N ARG A 12 20.19 -0.68 8.02
CA ARG A 12 20.89 -1.71 8.81
C ARG A 12 20.67 -1.46 10.28
N ALA A 13 20.13 -2.44 11.00
CA ALA A 13 19.90 -2.31 12.43
C ALA A 13 20.31 -3.60 13.16
N ASP A 14 20.87 -3.44 14.36
CA ASP A 14 21.26 -4.58 15.20
C ASP A 14 20.17 -4.93 16.23
N SER A 15 19.10 -4.14 16.32
CA SER A 15 17.95 -4.37 17.18
C SER A 15 16.68 -3.68 16.67
N ALA A 16 15.52 -4.06 17.20
CA ALA A 16 14.24 -3.41 16.90
C ALA A 16 14.25 -1.91 17.26
N LEU A 17 14.82 -1.55 18.41
CA LEU A 17 14.95 -0.17 18.84
C LEU A 17 15.85 0.64 17.89
N ALA A 18 17.00 0.07 17.48
CA ALA A 18 17.90 0.72 16.54
C ALA A 18 17.27 0.87 15.15
N LEU A 19 16.43 -0.09 14.73
CA LEU A 19 15.68 0.02 13.49
C LEU A 19 14.68 1.16 13.58
N GLN A 20 13.84 1.21 14.61
CA GLN A 20 12.86 2.27 14.81
C GLN A 20 13.51 3.66 14.85
N ALA A 21 14.69 3.81 15.45
CA ALA A 21 15.42 5.08 15.46
C ALA A 21 15.93 5.53 14.07
N GLN A 22 16.00 4.63 13.08
CA GLN A 22 16.41 4.92 11.70
C GLN A 22 15.24 5.11 10.75
N LEU A 23 14.06 4.60 11.11
CA LEU A 23 12.84 4.89 10.38
C LEU A 23 12.52 6.38 10.65
N GLY A 24 12.20 7.11 9.58
CA GLY A 24 11.98 8.56 9.68
C GLY A 24 10.93 9.09 8.71
N LEU A 25 10.25 8.22 7.96
CA LEU A 25 9.20 8.61 6.99
C LEU A 25 7.80 8.23 7.46
N GLU A 26 7.69 7.43 8.52
CA GLU A 26 6.44 6.93 9.08
C GLU A 26 5.50 8.05 9.55
N SER A 27 6.03 9.22 9.91
CA SER A 27 5.21 10.35 10.34
C SER A 27 4.45 11.04 9.20
N LEU A 28 4.71 10.70 7.93
CA LEU A 28 3.96 11.26 6.80
C LEU A 28 2.54 10.66 6.74
N PRO A 29 1.48 11.51 6.71
CA PRO A 29 0.12 11.06 6.41
C PRO A 29 0.03 10.37 5.04
N ALA A 30 -0.82 9.34 4.84
CA ALA A 30 -0.94 8.64 3.54
C ALA A 30 -1.46 9.55 2.45
N THR A 31 -2.25 10.56 2.83
CA THR A 31 -2.69 11.60 1.91
C THR A 31 -1.50 12.35 1.29
N GLN A 32 -0.38 12.45 2.01
CA GLN A 32 0.89 12.96 1.50
C GLN A 32 1.74 11.84 0.88
N ALA A 33 1.68 10.60 1.39
CA ALA A 33 2.35 9.45 0.78
C ALA A 33 1.83 9.14 -0.64
N ALA A 34 0.56 9.41 -0.92
CA ALA A 34 -0.06 9.34 -2.24
C ALA A 34 0.53 10.37 -3.22
N LEU A 35 1.05 11.48 -2.72
CA LEU A 35 1.68 12.52 -3.55
C LEU A 35 3.16 12.22 -3.81
N LEU A 36 3.77 11.33 -3.03
CA LEU A 36 5.16 10.94 -3.21
C LEU A 36 5.39 10.32 -4.58
N ASP A 37 6.61 10.52 -5.08
CA ASP A 37 7.15 9.72 -6.17
C ASP A 37 7.22 8.25 -5.82
N LYS A 38 7.28 7.42 -6.87
CA LYS A 38 7.33 5.95 -6.75
C LYS A 38 8.34 5.51 -5.66
N LYS A 39 9.60 5.96 -5.78
CA LYS A 39 10.68 5.55 -4.86
C LYS A 39 10.46 6.03 -3.41
N PRO A 40 10.20 7.32 -3.13
CA PRO A 40 9.88 7.75 -1.77
C PRO A 40 8.65 7.06 -1.17
N ARG A 41 7.63 6.75 -1.98
CA ARG A 41 6.44 6.01 -1.53
C ARG A 41 6.76 4.56 -1.18
N GLU A 42 7.56 3.88 -2.00
CA GLU A 42 8.05 2.53 -1.70
C GLU A 42 8.86 2.50 -0.40
N ARG A 43 9.72 3.50 -0.21
CA ARG A 43 10.47 3.68 1.04
C ARG A 43 9.54 3.92 2.23
N TRP A 44 8.47 4.71 2.06
CA TRP A 44 7.45 4.94 3.09
C TRP A 44 6.68 3.66 3.43
N LEU A 45 6.24 2.90 2.43
CA LEU A 45 5.55 1.61 2.62
C LEU A 45 6.43 0.64 3.42
N MET A 46 7.69 0.54 3.01
CA MET A 46 8.67 -0.33 3.65
C MET A 46 8.92 0.10 5.10
N ALA A 47 9.10 1.40 5.36
CA ALA A 47 9.27 1.93 6.71
C ALA A 47 8.05 1.65 7.61
N ALA A 48 6.84 1.91 7.12
CA ALA A 48 5.61 1.64 7.84
C ALA A 48 5.45 0.14 8.20
N TRP A 49 5.77 -0.74 7.25
CA TRP A 49 5.74 -2.19 7.49
C TRP A 49 6.84 -2.64 8.47
N LEU A 50 8.05 -2.12 8.37
CA LEU A 50 9.15 -2.40 9.31
C LEU A 50 8.80 -1.96 10.73
N ALA A 51 8.19 -0.78 10.89
CA ALA A 51 7.84 -0.23 12.20
C ALA A 51 6.92 -1.17 12.98
N VAL A 52 5.85 -1.68 12.35
CA VAL A 52 4.89 -2.57 13.00
C VAL A 52 5.38 -4.01 13.19
N ASN A 53 6.41 -4.43 12.43
CA ASN A 53 6.98 -5.78 12.52
C ASN A 53 8.31 -5.83 13.28
N ALA A 54 8.85 -4.69 13.76
CA ALA A 54 10.19 -4.62 14.36
C ALA A 54 10.40 -5.65 15.48
N GLY A 55 9.40 -5.89 16.34
CA GLY A 55 9.47 -6.89 17.41
C GLY A 55 9.44 -8.35 16.97
N GLN A 56 9.15 -8.64 15.69
CA GLN A 56 9.02 -10.00 15.14
C GLN A 56 10.12 -10.34 14.12
N LEU A 57 11.02 -9.39 13.83
CA LEU A 57 12.12 -9.57 12.90
C LEU A 57 13.35 -10.15 13.61
N ALA A 58 14.19 -10.85 12.84
CA ALA A 58 15.51 -11.29 13.30
C ALA A 58 16.54 -10.18 13.08
N TYR A 59 17.56 -10.14 13.96
CA TYR A 59 18.64 -9.16 13.94
C TYR A 59 20.01 -9.86 14.01
N PRO A 60 21.09 -9.27 13.45
CA PRO A 60 21.14 -7.98 12.77
C PRO A 60 20.42 -8.01 11.41
N LEU A 61 19.57 -7.01 11.18
CA LEU A 61 18.74 -6.87 9.99
C LEU A 61 19.45 -5.97 8.97
N ARG A 62 19.42 -6.40 7.71
CA ARG A 62 19.82 -5.59 6.56
C ARG A 62 18.68 -5.51 5.57
N VAL A 63 18.41 -4.31 5.07
CA VAL A 63 17.39 -4.06 4.05
C VAL A 63 18.06 -3.39 2.85
N HIS A 64 17.93 -4.01 1.70
CA HIS A 64 18.48 -3.52 0.44
C HIS A 64 17.34 -3.19 -0.51
N SER A 65 17.41 -2.07 -1.23
CA SER A 65 16.58 -1.87 -2.41
C SER A 65 17.11 -2.73 -3.56
N SER A 66 16.22 -3.21 -4.40
CA SER A 66 16.55 -4.04 -5.56
C SER A 66 15.57 -3.72 -6.70
N GLU A 67 15.86 -4.21 -7.90
CA GLU A 67 14.94 -4.03 -9.04
C GLU A 67 13.75 -4.98 -8.98
N ARG A 68 13.96 -6.23 -8.52
CA ARG A 68 12.95 -7.30 -8.45
C ARG A 68 13.33 -8.36 -7.40
N PRO A 69 12.68 -8.40 -6.23
CA PRO A 69 11.64 -7.49 -5.73
C PRO A 69 12.16 -6.07 -5.42
N ASP A 70 11.27 -5.11 -5.15
CA ASP A 70 11.64 -3.72 -4.79
C ASP A 70 12.59 -3.65 -3.56
N PHE A 71 12.45 -4.55 -2.59
CA PHE A 71 13.39 -4.69 -1.46
C PHE A 71 13.73 -6.15 -1.13
N LEU A 72 14.93 -6.34 -0.60
CA LEU A 72 15.43 -7.60 -0.04
C LEU A 72 15.83 -7.39 1.41
N LEU A 73 15.32 -8.23 2.31
CA LEU A 73 15.70 -8.25 3.72
C LEU A 73 16.50 -9.50 4.01
N SER A 74 17.54 -9.36 4.80
CA SER A 74 18.33 -10.47 5.30
C SER A 74 18.67 -10.29 6.77
N ALA A 75 18.65 -11.40 7.50
CA ALA A 75 19.16 -11.57 8.85
C ALA A 75 19.53 -13.05 9.04
N PRO A 76 20.20 -13.45 10.14
CA PRO A 76 20.49 -14.87 10.38
C PRO A 76 19.23 -15.74 10.31
N GLY A 77 19.20 -16.69 9.36
CA GLY A 77 18.05 -17.58 9.14
C GLY A 77 16.82 -16.92 8.49
N LEU A 78 16.92 -15.66 8.04
CA LEU A 78 15.81 -14.91 7.47
C LEU A 78 16.20 -14.33 6.10
N ALA A 79 15.35 -14.58 5.11
CA ALA A 79 15.42 -13.94 3.80
C ALA A 79 14.01 -13.58 3.34
N ILE A 80 13.74 -12.29 3.11
CA ILE A 80 12.42 -11.79 2.70
C ILE A 80 12.55 -10.94 1.45
N GLY A 81 11.73 -11.23 0.44
CA GLY A 81 11.52 -10.37 -0.72
C GLY A 81 10.29 -9.51 -0.52
N VAL A 82 10.38 -8.20 -0.74
CA VAL A 82 9.25 -7.28 -0.56
C VAL A 82 8.98 -6.51 -1.83
N GLU A 83 7.78 -6.67 -2.35
CA GLU A 83 7.28 -5.96 -3.52
C GLU A 83 6.24 -4.91 -3.10
N CYS A 84 6.27 -3.75 -3.73
CA CYS A 84 5.36 -2.66 -3.45
C CYS A 84 4.39 -2.43 -4.63
N MET A 85 3.18 -2.01 -4.30
CA MET A 85 2.18 -1.59 -5.29
C MET A 85 1.34 -0.45 -4.75
N GLU A 86 1.22 0.61 -5.56
CA GLU A 86 0.15 1.58 -5.37
C GLU A 86 -1.11 1.08 -6.08
N VAL A 87 -2.20 0.99 -5.32
CA VAL A 87 -3.52 0.65 -5.84
C VAL A 87 -4.29 1.95 -6.03
N VAL A 88 -4.35 2.40 -7.29
CA VAL A 88 -4.99 3.65 -7.71
C VAL A 88 -5.48 3.49 -9.16
N PRO A 89 -6.63 4.09 -9.55
CA PRO A 89 -7.01 4.14 -10.96
C PRO A 89 -5.93 4.82 -11.82
N GLU A 90 -5.72 4.32 -13.04
CA GLU A 90 -4.68 4.86 -13.92
C GLU A 90 -4.95 6.32 -14.29
N GLU A 91 -6.22 6.64 -14.48
CA GLU A 91 -6.75 7.99 -14.70
C GLU A 91 -6.37 8.93 -13.56
N LEU A 92 -6.53 8.48 -12.32
CA LEU A 92 -6.17 9.24 -11.14
C LEU A 92 -4.66 9.40 -11.01
N LYS A 93 -3.91 8.36 -11.37
CA LYS A 93 -2.44 8.42 -11.38
C LYS A 93 -1.90 9.50 -12.31
N ARG A 94 -2.56 9.74 -13.46
CA ARG A 94 -2.20 10.83 -14.39
C ARG A 94 -2.47 12.21 -13.78
N LEU A 95 -3.56 12.35 -13.03
CA LEU A 95 -3.93 13.59 -12.34
C LEU A 95 -3.03 13.87 -11.12
N GLN A 96 -2.57 12.86 -10.39
CA GLN A 96 -1.67 13.05 -9.24
C GLN A 96 -0.44 13.89 -9.59
N THR A 97 0.17 13.63 -10.74
CA THR A 97 1.34 14.41 -11.20
C THR A 97 1.00 15.89 -11.39
N GLN A 98 -0.20 16.21 -11.88
CA GLN A 98 -0.68 17.58 -12.07
C GLN A 98 -1.08 18.25 -10.75
N LEU A 99 -1.57 17.48 -9.78
CA LEU A 99 -2.06 17.98 -8.49
C LEU A 99 -0.95 18.17 -7.45
N ARG A 100 0.24 17.60 -7.66
CA ARG A 100 1.40 17.73 -6.76
C ARG A 100 1.83 19.16 -6.49
N GLU A 101 1.74 20.02 -7.49
CA GLU A 101 2.15 21.44 -7.39
C GLU A 101 1.16 22.26 -6.54
N ILE A 102 0.01 21.69 -6.18
CA ILE A 102 -1.15 22.41 -5.64
C ILE A 102 -1.43 22.02 -4.18
N ASN A 103 -0.53 21.25 -3.57
CA ASN A 103 -0.52 21.00 -2.12
C ASN A 103 -1.86 20.51 -1.54
N SER A 104 -2.61 19.69 -2.28
CA SER A 104 -3.83 19.06 -1.78
C SER A 104 -3.52 17.61 -1.38
N GLY A 105 -2.97 17.43 -0.18
CA GLY A 105 -3.13 16.18 0.53
C GLY A 105 -4.62 15.84 0.51
N TRP A 106 -4.98 14.62 0.12
CA TRP A 106 -6.37 14.20 -0.08
C TRP A 106 -7.21 14.28 1.20
N VAL A 107 -7.63 15.49 1.57
CA VAL A 107 -9.00 15.79 1.92
C VAL A 107 -9.77 15.57 0.61
N ARG A 108 -10.97 15.00 0.67
CA ARG A 108 -11.99 15.26 -0.36
C ARG A 108 -11.80 16.72 -0.77
N PRO A 109 -11.47 17.06 -2.03
CA PRO A 109 -11.36 18.46 -2.36
C PRO A 109 -12.77 19.02 -2.17
N VAL A 110 -13.06 19.64 -1.03
CA VAL A 110 -14.14 20.61 -0.92
C VAL A 110 -13.54 21.84 -1.57
N LEU A 111 -13.39 21.77 -2.88
CA LEU A 111 -12.92 22.90 -3.67
C LEU A 111 -14.15 23.75 -3.88
N ALA A 112 -14.16 24.92 -3.24
CA ALA A 112 -15.07 25.95 -3.63
C ALA A 112 -14.72 26.35 -5.08
N PRO A 113 -15.70 26.42 -5.99
CA PRO A 113 -15.46 26.95 -7.33
C PRO A 113 -14.83 28.35 -7.25
N GLY A 114 -13.69 28.57 -7.91
CA GLY A 114 -13.05 29.89 -8.03
C GLY A 114 -11.72 30.09 -7.31
N GLU A 115 -11.24 29.14 -6.50
CA GLU A 115 -9.96 29.29 -5.78
C GLU A 115 -8.72 28.84 -6.58
N HIS A 116 -8.90 28.20 -7.74
CA HIS A 116 -7.81 27.73 -8.60
C HIS A 116 -8.14 27.82 -10.10
N ASP A 117 -7.12 28.18 -10.92
CA ASP A 117 -7.14 28.26 -12.39
C ASP A 117 -7.12 26.88 -13.07
N TRP A 118 -7.92 25.94 -12.57
CA TRP A 118 -8.01 24.63 -13.19
C TRP A 118 -8.86 24.67 -14.45
N ASP A 119 -8.50 23.81 -15.40
CA ASP A 119 -9.40 23.45 -16.47
C ASP A 119 -10.53 22.57 -15.92
N TRP A 120 -11.51 23.23 -15.31
CA TRP A 120 -12.74 22.63 -14.80
C TRP A 120 -13.59 21.99 -15.90
N SER A 121 -13.24 22.15 -17.17
CA SER A 121 -13.87 21.44 -18.28
C SER A 121 -13.38 20.00 -18.43
N ASN A 122 -12.31 19.60 -17.74
CA ASN A 122 -11.79 18.24 -17.76
C ASN A 122 -12.85 17.24 -17.26
N PRO A 123 -13.40 16.37 -18.14
CA PRO A 123 -14.49 15.47 -17.78
C PRO A 123 -14.13 14.47 -16.67
N MET A 124 -12.84 14.18 -16.50
CA MET A 124 -12.33 13.24 -15.51
C MET A 124 -12.30 13.86 -14.11
N LEU A 125 -11.88 15.12 -14.00
CA LEU A 125 -11.94 15.93 -12.77
C LEU A 125 -13.40 16.12 -12.32
N GLN A 126 -14.29 16.44 -13.26
CA GLN A 126 -15.73 16.54 -12.98
C GLN A 126 -16.32 15.23 -12.45
N ARG A 127 -15.94 14.07 -13.04
CA ARG A 127 -16.39 12.74 -12.60
C ARG A 127 -15.89 12.34 -11.21
N LEU A 128 -14.66 12.72 -10.88
CA LEU A 128 -14.03 12.42 -9.59
C LEU A 128 -14.59 13.26 -8.45
N LEU A 129 -14.86 14.54 -8.73
CA LEU A 129 -15.40 15.53 -7.79
C LEU A 129 -16.94 15.54 -7.72
N ALA A 130 -17.62 14.80 -8.60
CA ALA A 130 -19.07 14.70 -8.59
C ALA A 130 -19.59 14.28 -7.20
N PRO A 131 -20.64 14.94 -6.68
CA PRO A 131 -21.31 14.51 -5.47
C PRO A 131 -21.74 13.04 -5.58
N ARG A 132 -21.89 12.35 -4.44
CA ARG A 132 -22.37 10.95 -4.42
C ARG A 132 -23.64 10.84 -5.28
N GLY A 133 -23.65 9.90 -6.23
CA GLY A 133 -24.78 9.63 -7.12
C GLY A 133 -24.79 10.40 -8.46
N GLY A 134 -23.66 10.98 -8.88
CA GLY A 134 -23.54 11.66 -10.18
C GLY A 134 -22.64 10.96 -11.21
N ARG A 135 -22.43 9.64 -11.10
CA ARG A 135 -21.46 8.92 -11.95
C ARG A 135 -22.17 7.95 -12.90
N PRO A 136 -22.19 8.20 -14.22
CA PRO A 136 -22.67 7.23 -15.19
C PRO A 136 -21.86 5.92 -15.06
N GLY A 137 -22.52 4.83 -14.67
CA GLY A 137 -21.93 3.51 -14.46
C GLY A 137 -21.63 3.12 -12.99
N TYR A 138 -21.83 4.03 -12.03
CA TYR A 138 -21.58 3.77 -10.60
C TYR A 138 -22.85 3.76 -9.75
N ASP A 139 -24.00 4.11 -10.32
CA ASP A 139 -25.29 4.20 -9.61
C ASP A 139 -25.87 2.81 -9.25
N SER A 140 -25.11 1.72 -9.49
CA SER A 140 -25.53 0.33 -9.20
C SER A 140 -24.43 -0.60 -8.67
N GLU A 141 -23.17 -0.16 -8.57
CA GLU A 141 -22.07 -1.00 -8.09
C GLU A 141 -21.81 -0.77 -6.60
N ASP A 142 -21.81 -1.85 -5.81
CA ASP A 142 -21.40 -1.85 -4.40
C ASP A 142 -19.94 -1.38 -4.29
N PRO A 143 -19.66 -0.17 -3.76
CA PRO A 143 -18.31 0.37 -3.70
C PRO A 143 -17.35 -0.55 -2.93
N GLU A 144 -17.85 -1.23 -1.90
CA GLU A 144 -17.04 -2.15 -1.08
C GLU A 144 -16.73 -3.44 -1.84
N GLY A 145 -17.71 -3.95 -2.59
CA GLY A 145 -17.51 -5.03 -3.56
C GLY A 145 -16.44 -4.69 -4.60
N LEU A 146 -16.43 -3.46 -5.10
CA LEU A 146 -15.42 -3.00 -6.04
C LEU A 146 -14.02 -2.91 -5.40
N TRP A 147 -13.90 -2.36 -4.19
CA TRP A 147 -12.62 -2.33 -3.46
C TRP A 147 -12.06 -3.73 -3.25
N LEU A 148 -12.91 -4.69 -2.86
CA LEU A 148 -12.51 -6.10 -2.72
C LEU A 148 -11.99 -6.67 -4.04
N ALA A 149 -12.71 -6.43 -5.14
CA ALA A 149 -12.31 -6.88 -6.47
C ALA A 149 -10.97 -6.27 -6.91
N VAL A 150 -10.76 -4.98 -6.65
CA VAL A 150 -9.53 -4.25 -6.98
C VAL A 150 -8.34 -4.75 -6.16
N MET A 151 -8.50 -4.95 -4.85
CA MET A 151 -7.43 -5.47 -4.01
C MET A 151 -7.02 -6.88 -4.44
N ARG A 152 -7.99 -7.73 -4.77
CA ARG A 152 -7.71 -9.06 -5.33
C ARG A 152 -6.99 -9.00 -6.67
N TRP A 153 -7.45 -8.13 -7.57
CA TRP A 153 -6.79 -7.92 -8.84
C TRP A 153 -5.35 -7.44 -8.66
N ALA A 154 -5.08 -6.53 -7.71
CA ALA A 154 -3.74 -6.05 -7.42
C ALA A 154 -2.81 -7.20 -6.97
N VAL A 155 -3.29 -8.07 -6.07
CA VAL A 155 -2.54 -9.27 -5.65
C VAL A 155 -2.30 -10.21 -6.84
N ALA A 156 -3.34 -10.53 -7.61
CA ALA A 156 -3.22 -11.41 -8.77
C ALA A 156 -2.23 -10.88 -9.81
N LYS A 157 -2.30 -9.58 -10.13
CA LYS A 157 -1.36 -8.90 -11.02
C LYS A 157 0.08 -9.00 -10.55
N LYS A 158 0.33 -8.97 -9.23
CA LYS A 158 1.67 -9.15 -8.67
C LYS A 158 2.10 -10.62 -8.63
N ARG A 159 1.19 -11.59 -8.55
CA ARG A 159 1.50 -13.02 -8.76
C ARG A 159 2.09 -13.28 -10.15
N GLU A 160 1.65 -12.55 -11.17
CA GLU A 160 2.29 -12.62 -12.50
C GLU A 160 3.72 -12.07 -12.49
N VAL A 161 4.05 -11.11 -11.60
CA VAL A 161 5.39 -10.52 -11.53
C VAL A 161 6.39 -11.45 -10.86
N ILE A 162 6.00 -12.08 -9.75
CA ILE A 162 6.86 -13.05 -9.03
C ILE A 162 7.16 -14.31 -9.87
N ALA A 163 6.30 -14.64 -10.83
CA ALA A 163 6.50 -15.72 -11.78
C ALA A 163 7.45 -15.37 -12.95
N ARG A 164 7.84 -14.09 -13.13
CA ARG A 164 8.71 -13.67 -14.23
C ARG A 164 10.16 -14.07 -14.01
N GLU A 165 10.83 -14.39 -15.11
CA GLU A 165 12.27 -14.57 -15.12
C GLU A 165 12.99 -13.31 -14.59
N GLY A 166 14.00 -13.54 -13.74
CA GLY A 166 14.77 -12.47 -13.08
C GLY A 166 14.13 -11.90 -11.81
N PHE A 167 12.97 -12.39 -11.36
CA PHE A 167 12.49 -12.08 -10.01
C PHE A 167 13.26 -12.91 -8.96
N ASN A 168 13.94 -12.25 -8.03
CA ASN A 168 14.70 -12.95 -6.99
C ASN A 168 13.79 -13.44 -5.85
N ARG A 169 13.07 -14.54 -6.12
CA ARG A 169 12.11 -15.14 -5.18
C ARG A 169 12.83 -15.58 -3.90
N GLN A 170 12.31 -15.14 -2.76
CA GLN A 170 12.81 -15.53 -1.44
C GLN A 170 11.93 -16.62 -0.81
N PRO A 171 12.41 -17.33 0.23
CA PRO A 171 11.59 -18.27 1.00
C PRO A 171 10.32 -17.63 1.58
N ARG A 172 10.38 -16.32 1.88
CA ARG A 172 9.23 -15.51 2.27
C ARG A 172 9.14 -14.29 1.36
N ASN A 173 8.00 -14.12 0.68
CA ASN A 173 7.72 -12.94 -0.13
C ASN A 173 6.53 -12.18 0.47
N VAL A 174 6.67 -10.86 0.55
CA VAL A 174 5.66 -9.96 1.10
C VAL A 174 5.25 -8.97 0.02
N LEU A 175 3.95 -8.78 -0.15
CA LEU A 175 3.40 -7.74 -1.01
C LEU A 175 2.84 -6.60 -0.16
N LEU A 176 3.37 -5.39 -0.34
CA LEU A 176 2.88 -4.17 0.29
C LEU A 176 1.97 -3.42 -0.68
N LEU A 177 0.71 -3.25 -0.30
CA LEU A 177 -0.28 -2.47 -1.03
C LEU A 177 -0.47 -1.12 -0.35
N HIS A 178 -0.19 -0.04 -1.07
CA HIS A 178 -0.69 1.28 -0.72
C HIS A 178 -2.12 1.40 -1.22
N ASP A 179 -3.09 1.39 -0.31
CA ASP A 179 -4.48 1.66 -0.66
C ASP A 179 -4.66 3.16 -0.90
N ASN A 180 -4.62 3.55 -2.17
CA ASN A 180 -4.90 4.88 -2.63
C ASN A 180 -6.14 4.87 -3.56
N TRP A 181 -7.01 3.89 -3.37
CA TRP A 181 -8.25 3.77 -4.12
C TRP A 181 -9.25 4.80 -3.58
N PRO A 182 -9.91 5.59 -4.45
CA PRO A 182 -10.64 6.78 -4.01
C PRO A 182 -11.86 6.46 -3.14
N LEU A 183 -12.55 5.34 -3.39
CA LEU A 183 -13.75 4.96 -2.66
C LEU A 183 -14.00 3.44 -2.70
N PRO A 184 -14.48 2.85 -1.60
CA PRO A 184 -14.55 3.39 -0.24
C PRO A 184 -13.14 3.50 0.36
N ALA A 185 -12.87 4.57 1.08
CA ALA A 185 -11.58 4.75 1.75
C ALA A 185 -11.56 3.96 3.06
N LEU A 186 -10.50 3.16 3.27
CA LEU A 186 -10.20 2.60 4.58
C LEU A 186 -10.15 3.72 5.63
N PRO A 187 -10.82 3.60 6.78
CA PRO A 187 -10.87 4.64 7.78
C PRO A 187 -9.48 4.84 8.34
N CYS A 188 -9.10 6.10 8.46
CA CYS A 188 -7.98 6.55 9.27
C CYS A 188 -8.46 6.74 10.72
N ALA A 189 -9.19 5.75 11.25
CA ALA A 189 -9.68 5.75 12.62
C ALA A 189 -8.97 4.65 13.42
N PRO A 190 -8.69 4.87 14.71
CA PRO A 190 -8.23 3.82 15.61
C PRO A 190 -9.13 2.59 15.56
N LEU A 191 -8.51 1.41 15.64
CA LEU A 191 -9.17 0.10 15.57
C LEU A 191 -10.15 -0.13 16.72
N ASP A 192 -9.97 0.57 17.83
CA ASP A 192 -10.78 0.47 19.04
C ASP A 192 -12.02 1.38 19.04
N GLN A 193 -12.17 2.26 18.04
CA GLN A 193 -13.21 3.29 18.04
C GLN A 193 -14.19 3.15 16.85
N GLY A 194 -15.41 2.70 17.16
CA GLY A 194 -16.60 2.95 16.34
C GLY A 194 -17.02 1.83 15.38
N GLY A 195 -18.16 2.06 14.69
CA GLY A 195 -18.71 1.11 13.72
C GLY A 195 -17.84 0.95 12.46
N ALA A 196 -17.13 2.01 12.06
CA ALA A 196 -16.30 2.02 10.85
C ALA A 196 -15.09 1.06 10.94
N ALA A 197 -14.38 1.03 12.07
CA ALA A 197 -13.26 0.12 12.26
C ALA A 197 -13.70 -1.35 12.17
N ARG A 198 -14.78 -1.73 12.87
CA ARG A 198 -15.37 -3.08 12.80
C ARG A 198 -15.82 -3.46 11.40
N HIS A 199 -16.44 -2.53 10.70
CA HIS A 199 -16.87 -2.73 9.30
C HIS A 199 -15.68 -3.07 8.39
N TRP A 200 -14.57 -2.34 8.53
CA TRP A 200 -13.38 -2.61 7.72
C TRP A 200 -12.61 -3.85 8.13
N GLN A 201 -12.61 -4.22 9.42
CA GLN A 201 -12.14 -5.54 9.85
C GLN A 201 -12.90 -6.66 9.13
N GLN A 202 -14.23 -6.54 8.99
CA GLN A 202 -15.04 -7.52 8.26
C GLN A 202 -14.69 -7.55 6.76
N ARG A 203 -14.47 -6.39 6.14
CA ARG A 203 -14.06 -6.32 4.72
C ARG A 203 -12.67 -6.90 4.49
N VAL A 204 -11.71 -6.64 5.36
CA VAL A 204 -10.37 -7.25 5.29
C VAL A 204 -10.44 -8.76 5.55
N ALA A 205 -11.29 -9.23 6.47
CA ALA A 205 -11.51 -10.66 6.69
C ALA A 205 -12.12 -11.34 5.44
N LEU A 206 -13.07 -10.69 4.77
CA LEU A 206 -13.62 -11.19 3.51
C LEU A 206 -12.56 -11.23 2.40
N LEU A 207 -11.73 -10.19 2.28
CA LEU A 207 -10.58 -10.19 1.36
C LEU A 207 -9.64 -11.35 1.66
N HIS A 208 -9.29 -11.56 2.93
CA HIS A 208 -8.44 -12.66 3.37
C HIS A 208 -8.98 -14.02 2.95
N GLN A 209 -10.26 -14.30 3.18
CA GLN A 209 -10.91 -15.54 2.76
C GLN A 209 -10.83 -15.75 1.25
N GLN A 210 -11.06 -14.69 0.45
CA GLN A 210 -10.99 -14.78 -1.00
C GLN A 210 -9.56 -14.98 -1.52
N LEU A 211 -8.56 -14.38 -0.88
CA LEU A 211 -7.14 -14.58 -1.20
C LEU A 211 -6.69 -15.99 -0.84
N LEU A 212 -7.14 -16.53 0.30
CA LEU A 212 -6.87 -17.90 0.72
C LEU A 212 -7.46 -18.90 -0.28
N ALA A 213 -8.71 -18.71 -0.70
CA ALA A 213 -9.36 -19.55 -1.70
C ALA A 213 -8.68 -19.51 -3.08
N GLN A 214 -7.88 -18.48 -3.36
CA GLN A 214 -7.13 -18.31 -4.61
C GLN A 214 -5.67 -18.75 -4.51
N ASP A 215 -5.30 -19.35 -3.38
CA ASP A 215 -3.94 -19.78 -3.07
C ASP A 215 -2.91 -18.64 -3.23
N ALA A 216 -3.32 -17.41 -2.92
CA ALA A 216 -2.45 -16.24 -3.05
C ALA A 216 -1.23 -16.33 -2.12
N PHE A 217 -1.38 -17.00 -0.98
CA PHE A 217 -0.34 -17.11 0.04
C PHE A 217 0.77 -18.13 -0.28
N ALA A 218 0.61 -18.96 -1.31
CA ALA A 218 1.69 -19.80 -1.84
C ALA A 218 2.79 -18.95 -2.49
N ASP A 219 2.41 -17.83 -3.13
CA ASP A 219 3.34 -16.90 -3.76
C ASP A 219 3.72 -15.78 -2.80
N TRP A 220 2.74 -15.19 -2.13
CA TRP A 220 2.91 -14.07 -1.20
C TRP A 220 2.59 -14.51 0.22
N GLN A 221 3.57 -14.99 0.99
CA GLN A 221 3.37 -15.45 2.38
C GLN A 221 2.76 -14.38 3.29
N GLN A 222 2.81 -13.12 2.89
CA GLN A 222 2.05 -12.03 3.48
C GLN A 222 1.62 -11.02 2.42
N VAL A 223 0.37 -10.58 2.49
CA VAL A 223 -0.10 -9.37 1.82
C VAL A 223 -0.40 -8.34 2.90
N ALA A 224 0.24 -7.17 2.83
CA ALA A 224 0.02 -6.09 3.77
C ALA A 224 -0.63 -4.89 3.08
N ILE A 225 -1.78 -4.43 3.60
CA ILE A 225 -2.40 -3.17 3.19
C ILE A 225 -1.91 -2.10 4.16
N VAL A 226 -1.10 -1.17 3.64
CA VAL A 226 -0.40 -0.17 4.44
C VAL A 226 -1.17 1.14 4.39
N HIS A 227 -1.65 1.56 5.56
CA HIS A 227 -2.34 2.81 5.81
C HIS A 227 -1.52 3.66 6.83
N PRO A 228 -1.80 4.96 7.02
CA PRO A 228 -1.02 5.83 7.92
C PRO A 228 -1.01 5.39 9.37
N GLN A 229 -2.17 4.94 9.83
CA GLN A 229 -2.39 4.60 11.23
C GLN A 229 -2.42 3.10 11.45
N VAL A 230 -2.60 2.30 10.40
CA VAL A 230 -2.77 0.85 10.53
C VAL A 230 -2.09 0.12 9.39
N VAL A 231 -1.46 -1.00 9.71
CA VAL A 231 -1.02 -1.98 8.72
C VAL A 231 -1.87 -3.23 8.90
N TRP A 232 -2.64 -3.57 7.88
CA TRP A 232 -3.37 -4.83 7.82
C TRP A 232 -2.46 -5.88 7.24
N SER A 233 -2.13 -6.92 8.01
CA SER A 233 -1.33 -8.05 7.55
C SER A 233 -2.24 -9.26 7.35
N LEU A 234 -2.31 -9.76 6.12
CA LEU A 234 -3.05 -10.95 5.73
C LEU A 234 -2.03 -12.06 5.42
N GLN A 235 -2.22 -13.23 6.02
CA GLN A 235 -1.37 -14.42 5.91
C GLN A 235 -2.26 -15.67 5.86
N ALA A 236 -1.71 -16.85 5.57
CA ALA A 236 -2.51 -18.07 5.48
C ALA A 236 -3.26 -18.42 6.78
N ASP A 237 -2.68 -18.08 7.94
CA ASP A 237 -3.22 -18.34 9.28
C ASP A 237 -4.20 -17.28 9.78
N GLY A 238 -4.29 -16.10 9.13
CA GLY A 238 -5.29 -15.09 9.46
C GLY A 238 -4.98 -13.70 8.94
N ALA A 239 -5.84 -12.75 9.35
CA ALA A 239 -5.66 -11.33 9.13
C ALA A 239 -5.53 -10.61 10.47
N ARG A 240 -4.53 -9.74 10.60
CA ARG A 240 -4.30 -8.91 11.78
C ARG A 240 -4.14 -7.45 11.38
N ALA A 241 -4.56 -6.56 12.26
CA ALA A 241 -4.36 -5.13 12.12
C ALA A 241 -3.43 -4.66 13.23
N VAL A 242 -2.40 -3.87 12.87
CA VAL A 242 -1.47 -3.31 13.85
C VAL A 242 -1.47 -1.80 13.68
N GLU A 243 -1.81 -1.10 14.75
CA GLU A 243 -1.73 0.35 14.77
C GLU A 243 -0.28 0.82 14.77
N ARG A 244 -0.06 1.97 14.13
CA ARG A 244 1.22 2.63 14.06
C ARG A 244 1.26 3.66 15.19
N ALA A 245 2.34 3.61 15.99
CA ALA A 245 2.59 4.54 17.08
C ALA A 245 2.94 5.95 16.57
#